data_AF-A0A8X7CI74-F1
#
_entry.id   AF-A0A8X7CI74-F1
#
_cell.length_a   1.000
_cell.length_b   1.000
_cell.length_c   1.000
_cell.angle_alpha   90.00
_cell.angle_beta   90.00
_cell.angle_gamma   90.00
#
_symmetry.space_group_name_H-M   'P 1'
#
loop_
_entity.id
_entity.type
_entity.pdbx_description
1 polymer ?
#
loop_
_entity_poly.entity_id
_entity_poly.type
_entity_poly.pdbx_seq_one_letter_code
_entity_poly.pdbx_strand_id
1 'polypeptide(L)'
;MEEERSKKKAESEPNKSSELEKYWQVVKDNPSDFGGWTYLLHYVEQGNNIEAARKAFNAFFKHYPYCYGYWKKFADMEKNLNNLEAAEKIFEEGTKAIPLSVDLWIHYINFYKEQQGESEDSYENVKR
;
A
#
# COMPACT_ATOMS: atom_id res chain seq x y z
N MET A 1 47.15 -8.93 6.70
CA MET A 1 45.81 -9.10 7.33
C MET A 1 44.87 -8.13 6.67
N GLU A 2 44.41 -8.43 5.46
CA GLU A 2 43.50 -7.51 4.74
C GLU A 2 42.70 -8.26 3.68
N GLU A 3 42.04 -9.37 4.04
CA GLU A 3 41.20 -10.12 3.10
C GLU A 3 39.88 -10.65 3.68
N GLU A 4 39.42 -10.12 4.82
CA GLU A 4 38.16 -10.57 5.44
C GLU A 4 37.07 -9.48 5.52
N ARG A 5 36.90 -8.66 4.47
CA ARG A 5 35.75 -7.71 4.42
C ARG A 5 34.69 -8.02 3.37
N SER A 6 34.89 -9.00 2.50
CA SER A 6 33.92 -9.35 1.45
C SER A 6 33.25 -10.69 1.70
N LYS A 7 32.44 -10.84 2.77
CA LYS A 7 31.61 -12.06 2.94
C LYS A 7 30.38 -11.94 3.86
N LYS A 8 29.74 -10.77 3.96
CA LYS A 8 28.51 -10.59 4.75
C LYS A 8 27.38 -9.90 3.98
N LYS A 9 26.94 -10.47 2.85
CA LYS A 9 25.74 -9.96 2.14
C LYS A 9 24.88 -11.03 1.43
N ALA A 10 24.78 -12.26 1.95
CA ALA A 10 24.09 -13.33 1.23
C ALA A 10 23.29 -14.33 2.10
N GLU A 11 22.75 -13.94 3.27
CA GLU A 11 22.06 -14.91 4.16
C GLU A 11 20.64 -14.55 4.62
N SER A 12 19.95 -13.52 4.07
CA SER A 12 18.60 -13.14 4.54
C SER A 12 17.45 -13.19 3.52
N GLU A 13 17.70 -13.50 2.25
CA GLU A 13 16.70 -13.42 1.18
C GLU A 13 15.95 -14.72 0.78
N PRO A 14 16.51 -15.95 0.91
CA PRO A 14 15.83 -17.16 0.40
C PRO A 14 14.54 -17.51 1.15
N ASN A 15 14.46 -17.22 2.45
CA ASN A 15 13.36 -17.67 3.30
C ASN A 15 12.08 -16.83 3.11
N LYS A 16 12.21 -15.51 3.01
CA LYS A 16 11.06 -14.59 2.84
C LYS A 16 10.38 -14.76 1.48
N SER A 17 11.16 -14.98 0.42
CA SER A 17 10.59 -15.24 -0.91
C SER A 17 9.81 -16.56 -0.94
N SER A 18 10.27 -17.58 -0.21
CA SER A 18 9.60 -18.88 -0.12
C SER A 18 8.27 -18.81 0.62
N GLU A 19 8.21 -18.03 1.70
CA GLU A 19 6.97 -17.81 2.45
C GLU A 19 5.94 -17.00 1.66
N LEU A 20 6.37 -15.95 0.94
CA LEU A 20 5.50 -15.17 0.07
C LEU A 20 4.79 -16.03 -0.98
N GLU A 21 5.51 -16.95 -1.61
CA GLU A 21 4.92 -17.86 -2.61
C GLU A 21 3.86 -18.80 -2.01
N LYS A 22 3.99 -19.21 -0.75
CA LYS A 22 2.96 -20.00 -0.07
C LYS A 22 1.65 -19.23 0.05
N TYR A 23 1.72 -17.95 0.46
CA TYR A 23 0.52 -17.10 0.53
C TYR A 23 -0.11 -16.87 -0.85
N TRP A 24 0.71 -16.69 -1.89
CA TRP A 24 0.21 -16.61 -3.26
C TRP A 24 -0.46 -17.89 -3.72
N GLN A 25 0.05 -19.07 -3.33
CA GLN A 25 -0.56 -20.34 -3.70
C GLN A 25 -1.97 -20.47 -3.13
N VAL A 26 -2.17 -20.10 -1.86
CA VAL A 26 -3.49 -20.14 -1.20
C VAL A 26 -4.54 -19.34 -1.99
N VAL A 27 -4.21 -18.10 -2.36
CA VAL A 27 -5.16 -17.23 -3.10
C VAL A 27 -5.30 -17.61 -4.57
N LYS A 28 -4.32 -18.32 -5.16
CA LYS A 28 -4.44 -18.87 -6.52
C LYS A 28 -5.34 -20.11 -6.54
N ASP A 29 -5.21 -20.96 -5.53
CA ASP A 29 -6.02 -22.18 -5.39
C ASP A 29 -7.47 -21.83 -5.05
N ASN A 30 -7.68 -20.81 -4.22
CA ASN A 30 -9.01 -20.28 -3.89
C ASN A 30 -9.05 -18.75 -3.93
N PRO A 31 -9.30 -18.14 -5.10
CA PRO A 31 -9.38 -16.67 -5.23
C PRO A 31 -10.56 -16.04 -4.48
N SER A 32 -11.54 -16.83 -4.04
CA SER A 32 -12.68 -16.36 -3.23
C SER A 32 -12.42 -16.47 -1.73
N ASP A 33 -11.26 -16.97 -1.29
CA ASP A 33 -10.86 -16.98 0.11
C ASP A 33 -10.37 -15.59 0.55
N PHE A 34 -11.28 -14.82 1.11
CA PHE A 34 -10.96 -13.51 1.66
C PHE A 34 -9.87 -13.59 2.74
N GLY A 35 -9.88 -14.62 3.59
CA GLY A 35 -8.89 -14.81 4.65
C GLY A 35 -7.48 -15.01 4.07
N GLY A 36 -7.34 -15.86 3.05
CA GLY A 36 -6.09 -16.04 2.32
C GLY A 36 -5.53 -14.72 1.77
N TRP A 37 -6.40 -13.89 1.19
CA TRP A 37 -5.99 -12.56 0.72
C TRP A 37 -5.57 -11.62 1.84
N THR A 38 -6.29 -11.57 2.96
CA THR A 38 -5.91 -10.70 4.08
C THR A 38 -4.57 -11.11 4.69
N TYR A 39 -4.28 -12.41 4.78
CA TYR A 39 -2.97 -12.91 5.21
C TYR A 39 -1.86 -12.53 4.24
N LEU A 40 -2.08 -12.67 2.93
CA LEU A 40 -1.11 -12.23 1.92
C LEU A 40 -0.83 -10.74 2.04
N LEU A 41 -1.87 -9.91 2.14
CA LEU A 41 -1.72 -8.46 2.29
C LEU A 41 -0.97 -8.10 3.58
N HIS A 42 -1.33 -8.73 4.70
CA HIS A 42 -0.65 -8.52 5.97
C HIS A 42 0.85 -8.88 5.88
N TYR A 43 1.20 -9.97 5.21
CA TYR A 43 2.59 -10.38 5.04
C TYR A 43 3.39 -9.36 4.21
N VAL A 44 2.85 -8.90 3.07
CA VAL A 44 3.54 -7.93 2.21
C VAL A 44 3.61 -6.54 2.84
N GLU A 45 2.66 -6.15 3.68
CA GLU A 45 2.69 -4.90 4.46
C GLU A 45 3.84 -4.87 5.47
N GLN A 46 4.21 -6.02 6.05
CA GLN A 46 5.37 -6.15 6.94
C GLN A 46 6.69 -6.23 6.18
N GLY A 47 6.63 -6.59 4.90
CA GLY A 47 7.80 -6.62 4.03
C GLY A 47 8.21 -5.21 3.61
N ASN A 48 9.50 -4.90 3.66
CA ASN A 48 10.03 -3.66 3.07
C ASN A 48 10.12 -3.73 1.52
N ASN A 49 9.15 -4.40 0.88
CA ASN A 49 9.09 -4.63 -0.57
C ASN A 49 7.77 -4.07 -1.10
N ILE A 50 7.82 -2.80 -1.50
CA ILE A 50 6.65 -2.08 -2.02
C ILE A 50 6.10 -2.70 -3.32
N GLU A 51 6.96 -3.25 -4.17
CA GLU A 51 6.52 -3.88 -5.43
C GLU A 51 5.69 -5.14 -5.17
N ALA A 52 6.10 -5.95 -4.18
CA ALA A 52 5.32 -7.09 -3.74
C ALA A 52 3.96 -6.67 -3.17
N ALA A 53 3.93 -5.58 -2.39
CA ALA A 53 2.69 -5.04 -1.84
C ALA A 53 1.76 -4.51 -2.94
N ARG A 54 2.26 -3.68 -3.85
CA ARG A 54 1.51 -3.18 -5.03
C ARG A 54 0.89 -4.32 -5.83
N LYS A 55 1.67 -5.38 -6.10
CA LYS A 55 1.18 -6.55 -6.83
C LYS A 55 0.05 -7.27 -6.08
N ALA A 56 0.19 -7.45 -4.76
CA ALA A 56 -0.81 -8.12 -3.93
C ALA A 56 -2.11 -7.30 -3.84
N PHE A 57 -2.04 -5.99 -3.58
CA PHE A 57 -3.21 -5.10 -3.54
C PHE A 57 -3.94 -5.07 -4.88
N ASN A 58 -3.21 -4.90 -5.99
CA ASN A 58 -3.81 -4.90 -7.33
C ASN A 58 -4.48 -6.24 -7.67
N ALA A 59 -3.93 -7.37 -7.23
CA ALA A 59 -4.56 -8.67 -7.41
C ALA A 59 -5.80 -8.81 -6.52
N PHE A 60 -5.73 -8.37 -5.26
CA PHE A 60 -6.85 -8.39 -4.33
C PHE A 60 -8.06 -7.61 -4.86
N PHE A 61 -7.87 -6.39 -5.39
CA PHE A 61 -8.98 -5.57 -5.89
C PHE A 61 -9.67 -6.14 -7.13
N LYS A 62 -9.03 -7.04 -7.88
CA LYS A 62 -9.71 -7.78 -8.97
C LYS A 62 -10.81 -8.70 -8.44
N HIS A 63 -10.70 -9.15 -7.19
CA HIS A 63 -11.66 -10.03 -6.55
C HIS A 63 -12.56 -9.29 -5.55
N TYR A 64 -12.01 -8.29 -4.85
CA TYR A 64 -12.70 -7.55 -3.79
C TYR A 64 -12.65 -6.03 -4.01
N PRO A 65 -13.17 -5.51 -5.14
CA PRO A 65 -13.11 -4.09 -5.45
C PRO A 65 -13.92 -3.22 -4.49
N TYR A 66 -14.88 -3.80 -3.76
CA TYR A 66 -15.79 -3.07 -2.86
C TYR A 66 -15.30 -2.94 -1.41
N CYS A 67 -14.11 -3.45 -1.10
CA CYS A 67 -13.54 -3.35 0.24
C CYS A 67 -12.80 -2.01 0.44
N TYR A 68 -13.56 -0.93 0.65
CA TYR A 68 -13.02 0.44 0.75
C TYR A 68 -11.86 0.60 1.76
N GLY A 69 -11.91 -0.12 2.89
CA GLY A 69 -10.85 -0.08 3.90
C GLY A 69 -9.48 -0.48 3.36
N TYR A 70 -9.43 -1.36 2.35
CA TYR A 70 -8.18 -1.77 1.70
C TYR A 70 -7.69 -0.73 0.68
N TRP A 71 -8.60 -0.03 -0.01
CA TRP A 71 -8.23 1.10 -0.87
C TRP A 71 -7.55 2.20 -0.07
N LYS A 72 -8.17 2.59 1.06
CA LYS A 72 -7.57 3.55 2.00
C LYS A 72 -6.20 3.08 2.49
N LYS A 73 -6.11 1.83 2.95
CA LYS A 73 -4.87 1.22 3.44
C LYS A 73 -3.76 1.26 2.38
N PHE A 74 -4.07 0.95 1.12
CA PHE A 74 -3.09 0.99 0.04
C PHE A 74 -2.61 2.42 -0.24
N ALA A 75 -3.54 3.38 -0.31
CA ALA A 75 -3.18 4.77 -0.51
C ALA A 75 -2.33 5.32 0.66
N ASP A 76 -2.68 5.00 1.92
CA ASP A 76 -1.90 5.36 3.11
C ASP A 76 -0.49 4.76 3.06
N MET A 77 -0.33 3.53 2.57
CA MET A 77 0.98 2.90 2.41
C MET A 77 1.87 3.65 1.42
N GLU A 78 1.35 4.02 0.25
CA GLU A 78 2.11 4.84 -0.72
C GLU A 78 2.43 6.23 -0.18
N LYS A 79 1.47 6.85 0.50
CA LYS A 79 1.65 8.15 1.16
C LYS A 79 2.78 8.10 2.19
N ASN A 80 2.82 7.07 3.04
CA ASN A 80 3.86 6.91 4.06
C ASN A 80 5.27 6.70 3.46
N LEU A 81 5.34 6.31 2.19
CA LEU A 81 6.57 6.21 1.41
C LEU A 81 6.88 7.49 0.60
N ASN A 82 6.13 8.57 0.84
CA ASN A 82 6.17 9.84 0.09
C ASN A 82 5.82 9.72 -1.41
N ASN A 83 5.13 8.65 -1.82
CA ASN A 83 4.65 8.48 -3.19
C ASN A 83 3.24 9.08 -3.34
N LEU A 84 3.14 10.41 -3.20
CA LEU A 84 1.86 11.12 -3.18
C LEU A 84 1.04 10.93 -4.45
N GLU A 85 1.67 10.99 -5.64
CA GLU A 85 1.00 10.74 -6.92
C GLU A 85 0.40 9.32 -7.01
N ALA A 86 1.10 8.33 -6.46
CA ALA A 86 0.60 6.96 -6.44
C ALA A 86 -0.58 6.82 -5.49
N ALA A 87 -0.51 7.43 -4.30
CA ALA A 87 -1.60 7.46 -3.34
C ALA A 87 -2.86 8.13 -3.91
N GLU A 88 -2.69 9.25 -4.61
CA GLU A 88 -3.77 9.96 -5.32
C GLU A 88 -4.45 9.04 -6.34
N LYS A 89 -3.66 8.40 -7.21
CA LYS A 89 -4.18 7.47 -8.22
C LYS A 89 -4.96 6.31 -7.60
N ILE A 90 -4.50 5.77 -6.47
CA ILE A 90 -5.21 4.70 -5.76
C ILE A 90 -6.57 5.19 -5.25
N PHE A 91 -6.66 6.41 -4.71
CA PHE A 91 -7.94 6.99 -4.31
C PHE A 91 -8.86 7.24 -5.52
N GLU A 92 -8.34 7.71 -6.65
CA GLU A 92 -9.13 7.85 -7.88
C GLU A 92 -9.68 6.52 -8.39
N GLU A 93 -8.85 5.48 -8.41
CA GLU A 93 -9.28 4.14 -8.83
C GLU A 93 -10.32 3.56 -7.86
N GLY A 94 -10.08 3.70 -6.55
CA GLY A 94 -11.02 3.25 -5.53
C GLY A 94 -12.37 3.97 -5.58
N THR A 95 -12.39 5.28 -5.79
CA THR A 95 -13.63 6.06 -5.91
C THR A 95 -14.38 5.76 -7.22
N LYS A 96 -13.68 5.43 -8.31
CA LYS A 96 -14.30 4.88 -9.53
C LYS A 96 -14.90 3.49 -9.30
N ALA A 97 -14.23 2.64 -8.51
CA ALA A 97 -14.72 1.29 -8.18
C ALA A 97 -15.91 1.32 -7.21
N ILE A 98 -15.94 2.27 -6.26
CA ILE A 98 -16.95 2.37 -5.21
C ILE A 98 -17.49 3.82 -5.09
N PRO A 99 -18.20 4.35 -6.10
CA PRO A 99 -18.58 5.76 -6.15
C PRO A 99 -19.49 6.21 -5.00
N LEU A 100 -20.24 5.28 -4.40
CA LEU A 100 -21.17 5.56 -3.29
C LEU A 100 -20.52 5.41 -1.89
N SER A 101 -19.24 5.08 -1.79
CA SER A 101 -18.56 4.99 -0.51
C SER A 101 -18.21 6.38 0.01
N VAL A 102 -19.09 6.94 0.84
CA VAL A 102 -18.87 8.23 1.52
C VAL A 102 -17.57 8.21 2.31
N ASP A 103 -17.28 7.11 3.01
CA ASP A 103 -16.04 6.95 3.77
C ASP A 103 -14.78 7.07 2.91
N LEU A 104 -14.77 6.45 1.72
CA LEU A 104 -13.63 6.53 0.81
C LEU A 104 -13.41 7.97 0.31
N TRP A 105 -14.49 8.68 -0.03
CA TRP A 105 -14.41 10.09 -0.42
C TRP A 105 -13.91 10.99 0.72
N ILE A 106 -14.36 10.77 1.96
CA ILE A 106 -13.86 11.52 3.13
C ILE A 106 -12.35 11.32 3.29
N HIS A 107 -11.86 10.09 3.15
CA HIS A 107 -10.43 9.82 3.21
C HIS A 107 -9.65 10.50 2.08
N TYR A 108 -10.20 10.50 0.86
CA TYR A 108 -9.55 11.17 -0.27
C TYR A 108 -9.47 12.69 -0.09
N ILE A 109 -10.55 13.32 0.37
CA ILE A 109 -10.58 14.75 0.66
C ILE A 109 -9.57 15.10 1.76
N ASN A 110 -9.50 14.33 2.83
CA ASN A 110 -8.54 14.56 3.91
C ASN A 110 -7.08 14.43 3.42
N PHE A 111 -6.81 13.43 2.58
CA PHE A 111 -5.51 13.28 1.94
C PHE A 111 -5.10 14.53 1.15
N TYR A 112 -5.99 15.11 0.34
CA TYR A 112 -5.70 16.36 -0.37
C TYR A 112 -5.52 17.55 0.56
N LYS A 113 -6.37 17.68 1.59
CA LYS A 113 -6.27 18.79 2.55
C LYS A 113 -4.94 18.77 3.28
N GLU A 114 -4.43 17.60 3.63
CA GLU A 114 -3.13 17.46 4.28
C GLU A 114 -1.97 17.87 3.36
N GLN A 115 -2.07 17.61 2.05
CA GLN A 115 -1.08 18.10 1.08
C GLN A 115 -1.12 19.62 0.89
N GLN A 116 -2.31 20.22 0.92
CA GLN A 116 -2.48 21.67 0.77
C GLN A 116 -2.21 22.42 2.08
N GLY A 117 -2.40 21.79 3.23
CA GLY A 117 -2.13 22.38 4.54
C GLY A 117 -0.65 22.70 4.80
N GLU A 118 0.29 22.09 4.06
CA GLU A 118 1.69 22.53 4.03
C GLU A 118 1.88 23.84 3.24
N SER A 119 0.93 24.22 2.40
CA SER A 119 0.97 25.47 1.60
C SER A 119 0.22 26.65 2.23
N GLU A 120 -0.68 26.39 3.19
CA GLU A 120 -1.62 27.39 3.71
C GLU A 120 -1.09 28.22 4.90
N ASP A 121 0.14 27.94 5.37
CA ASP A 121 0.88 28.78 6.34
C ASP A 121 1.35 30.12 5.72
N SER A 122 1.09 30.37 4.43
CA SER A 122 1.46 31.62 3.75
C SER A 122 0.51 32.79 3.98
N TYR A 123 -0.68 32.58 4.58
CA TYR A 123 -1.69 33.64 4.72
C TYR A 123 -1.79 34.26 6.13
N GLU A 124 -1.21 33.65 7.17
CA GLU A 124 -1.16 34.27 8.51
C GLU A 124 -0.04 35.32 8.65
N ASN A 125 0.95 35.35 7.75
CA ASN A 125 2.05 36.32 7.79
C ASN A 125 1.74 37.68 7.12
N VAL A 126 0.51 37.91 6.66
CA VAL A 126 0.09 39.19 6.04
C VAL A 126 -0.75 40.07 6.99
N LYS A 127 -0.90 39.68 8.26
CA LYS A 127 -1.62 40.46 9.28
C LYS A 127 -0.87 40.64 10.61
N ARG A 128 0.42 40.93 10.58
CA ARG A 128 1.10 41.59 11.71
C ARG A 128 2.10 42.64 11.26
#